data_AF-A0A6B1GL65-F1
#
_entry.id   AF-A0A6B1GL65-F1
#
_cell.length_a   1.000
_cell.length_b   1.000
_cell.length_c   1.000
_cell.angle_alpha   90.00
_cell.angle_beta   90.00
_cell.angle_gamma   90.00
#
_symmetry.space_group_name_H-M   'P 1'
#
loop_
_entity.id
_entity.type
_entity.pdbx_description
1 polymer ?
#
loop_
_entity_poly.entity_id
_entity_poly.type
_entity_poly.pdbx_seq_one_letter_code
_entity_poly.pdbx_strand_id
1 'polypeptide(L)'
;MLKKGGSNWVEGEKFFDRENELEALEERVRDGTHTLLTAQRRMGKTSLVRELLRRLGKTDDFDTVFVDLETAMNTAGAVAELRIQSNEGPGAWDRIKANFANVLKGLGDRIDEIAMADLKVKLRAGIDAGNWQQRGDEVFSALAGNE
;
A
#
# COMPACT_ATOMS: atom_id res chain seq x y z
N MET A 1 -7.59 24.62 -6.89
CA MET A 1 -7.72 23.14 -6.87
C MET A 1 -8.18 22.74 -5.48
N LEU A 2 -9.47 22.37 -5.34
CA LEU A 2 -10.05 22.00 -4.04
C LEU A 2 -9.38 20.70 -3.56
N LYS A 3 -8.67 20.73 -2.43
CA LYS A 3 -8.30 19.51 -1.70
C LYS A 3 -9.62 18.81 -1.35
N LYS A 4 -9.93 17.67 -1.98
CA LYS A 4 -10.99 16.77 -1.49
C LYS A 4 -10.74 16.57 0.00
N GLY A 5 -11.74 16.90 0.83
CA GLY A 5 -11.67 16.64 2.27
C GLY A 5 -11.33 15.17 2.47
N GLY A 6 -10.32 14.90 3.31
CA GLY A 6 -9.89 13.53 3.60
C GLY A 6 -11.10 12.71 4.03
N SER A 7 -11.19 11.47 3.55
CA SER A 7 -12.21 10.55 4.06
C SER A 7 -11.99 10.38 5.56
N ASN A 8 -13.04 10.57 6.35
CA ASN A 8 -12.98 10.31 7.80
C ASN A 8 -13.08 8.80 8.02
N TRP A 9 -11.94 8.11 7.96
CA TRP A 9 -11.80 6.72 8.42
C TRP A 9 -11.39 6.67 9.89
N VAL A 10 -11.59 5.52 10.53
CA VAL A 10 -11.22 5.28 11.93
C VAL A 10 -10.45 3.97 12.06
N GLU A 11 -9.59 3.89 13.07
CA GLU A 11 -8.76 2.73 13.42
C GLU A 11 -8.47 2.76 14.94
N GLY A 12 -8.03 1.64 15.49
CA GLY A 12 -7.67 1.51 16.91
C GLY A 12 -8.86 1.77 17.84
N GLU A 13 -8.67 2.61 18.86
CA GLU A 13 -9.69 2.89 19.89
C GLU A 13 -11.00 3.47 19.34
N LYS A 14 -10.97 4.06 18.14
CA LYS A 14 -12.17 4.62 17.49
C LYS A 14 -12.90 3.61 16.60
N PHE A 15 -12.36 2.41 16.44
CA PHE A 15 -12.99 1.33 15.70
C PHE A 15 -13.77 0.43 16.67
N PHE A 16 -15.09 0.31 16.47
CA PHE A 16 -15.98 -0.46 17.35
C PHE A 16 -17.15 -1.06 16.56
N ASP A 17 -17.84 -2.04 17.16
CA ASP A 17 -19.09 -2.65 16.65
C ASP A 17 -18.95 -3.34 15.26
N ARG A 18 -17.76 -3.91 14.99
CA ARG A 18 -17.42 -4.59 13.73
C ARG A 18 -16.50 -5.79 13.93
N GLU A 19 -16.43 -6.32 15.15
CA GLU A 19 -15.45 -7.34 15.51
C GLU A 19 -15.67 -8.63 14.73
N ASN A 20 -16.93 -9.08 14.58
CA ASN A 20 -17.28 -10.27 13.81
C ASN A 20 -16.89 -10.14 12.33
N GLU A 21 -17.13 -8.98 11.71
CA GLU A 21 -16.74 -8.73 10.33
C GLU A 21 -15.21 -8.68 10.17
N LEU A 22 -14.51 -8.16 11.18
CA LEU A 22 -13.06 -8.08 11.19
C LEU A 22 -12.43 -9.47 11.34
N GLU A 23 -12.93 -10.28 12.27
CA GLU A 23 -12.51 -11.68 12.47
C GLU A 23 -12.74 -12.51 11.20
N ALA A 24 -13.93 -12.43 10.60
CA ALA A 24 -14.25 -13.16 9.37
C ALA A 24 -13.42 -12.69 8.16
N LEU A 25 -12.94 -11.45 8.17
CA LEU A 25 -12.04 -10.94 7.13
C LEU A 25 -10.59 -11.37 7.40
N GLU A 26 -10.17 -11.38 8.66
CA GLU A 26 -8.85 -11.86 9.09
C GLU A 26 -8.66 -13.35 8.77
N GLU A 27 -9.65 -14.20 9.08
CA GLU A 27 -9.64 -15.63 8.76
C GLU A 27 -9.42 -15.86 7.25
N ARG A 28 -10.18 -15.18 6.40
CA ARG A 28 -10.02 -15.27 4.93
C ARG A 28 -8.63 -14.86 4.46
N VAL A 29 -8.06 -13.81 5.04
CA VAL A 29 -6.70 -13.37 4.69
C VAL A 29 -5.67 -14.40 5.11
N ARG A 30 -5.80 -14.97 6.31
CA ARG A 30 -4.91 -16.03 6.81
C ARG A 30 -5.00 -17.31 5.98
N ASP A 31 -6.18 -17.62 5.44
CA ASP A 31 -6.39 -18.73 4.50
C ASP A 31 -5.85 -18.46 3.09
N GLY A 32 -5.23 -17.30 2.84
CA GLY A 32 -4.72 -16.91 1.52
C GLY A 32 -5.83 -16.59 0.50
N THR A 33 -7.04 -16.29 0.96
CA THR A 33 -8.19 -16.07 0.08
C THR A 33 -8.24 -14.65 -0.47
N HIS A 34 -8.23 -14.49 -1.79
CA HIS A 34 -8.53 -13.23 -2.45
C HIS A 34 -9.95 -12.77 -2.13
N THR A 35 -10.08 -11.67 -1.39
CA THR A 35 -11.37 -11.22 -0.85
C THR A 35 -11.83 -9.90 -1.48
N LEU A 36 -13.03 -9.91 -2.08
CA LEU A 36 -13.70 -8.70 -2.57
C LEU A 36 -14.73 -8.21 -1.55
N LEU A 37 -14.48 -7.04 -0.95
CA LEU A 37 -15.39 -6.42 0.00
C LEU A 37 -16.33 -5.40 -0.68
N THR A 38 -17.63 -5.68 -0.68
CA THR A 38 -18.65 -4.78 -1.28
C THR A 38 -19.63 -4.26 -0.23
N ALA A 39 -19.98 -2.97 -0.28
CA ALA A 39 -21.06 -2.36 0.50
C ALA A 39 -21.38 -0.95 -0.04
N GLN A 40 -22.45 -0.32 0.43
CA GLN A 40 -22.78 1.08 0.09
C GLN A 40 -21.73 2.09 0.60
N ARG A 41 -21.69 3.31 0.03
CA ARG A 41 -20.80 4.40 0.50
C ARG A 41 -21.05 4.69 1.98
N ARG A 42 -19.99 5.05 2.71
CA ARG A 42 -19.99 5.40 4.16
C ARG A 42 -20.36 4.26 5.13
N MET A 43 -20.35 3.01 4.67
CA MET A 43 -20.50 1.82 5.54
C MET A 43 -19.21 1.43 6.30
N GLY A 44 -18.19 2.29 6.34
CA GLY A 44 -16.96 2.02 7.09
C GLY A 44 -16.00 0.98 6.51
N LYS A 45 -16.19 0.52 5.26
CA LYS A 45 -15.30 -0.46 4.60
C LYS A 45 -13.81 -0.08 4.66
N THR A 46 -13.49 1.19 4.40
CA THR A 46 -12.10 1.68 4.48
C THR A 46 -11.56 1.56 5.90
N SER A 47 -12.36 1.90 6.92
CA SER A 47 -11.99 1.72 8.33
C SER A 47 -11.76 0.24 8.66
N LEU A 48 -12.64 -0.65 8.20
CA LEU A 48 -12.51 -2.11 8.41
C LEU A 48 -11.21 -2.65 7.83
N VAL A 49 -10.91 -2.33 6.57
CA VAL A 49 -9.66 -2.78 5.92
C VAL A 49 -8.43 -2.20 6.61
N ARG A 50 -8.45 -0.91 6.97
CA ARG A 50 -7.31 -0.28 7.65
C ARG A 50 -7.08 -0.85 9.04
N GLU A 51 -8.15 -1.12 9.79
CA GLU A 51 -8.04 -1.76 11.10
C GLU A 51 -7.49 -3.18 10.97
N LEU A 52 -7.92 -3.96 9.97
CA LEU A 52 -7.35 -5.27 9.69
C LEU A 52 -5.84 -5.18 9.42
N LEU A 53 -5.42 -4.32 8.49
CA LEU A 53 -4.01 -4.16 8.16
C LEU A 53 -3.19 -3.71 9.38
N ARG A 54 -3.74 -2.82 10.21
CA ARG A 54 -3.10 -2.39 11.46
C ARG A 54 -2.92 -3.56 12.44
N ARG A 55 -3.89 -4.47 12.56
CA ARG A 55 -3.78 -5.65 13.43
C ARG A 55 -2.81 -6.68 12.88
N LEU A 56 -2.95 -7.02 11.59
CA LEU A 56 -2.09 -7.99 10.92
C LEU A 56 -0.64 -7.57 10.96
N GLY A 57 -0.34 -6.30 10.66
CA GLY A 57 1.04 -5.89 10.64
C GLY A 57 1.67 -5.71 12.04
N LYS A 58 0.89 -5.74 13.13
CA LYS A 58 1.47 -5.91 14.49
C LYS A 58 2.01 -7.31 14.73
N THR A 59 1.73 -8.25 13.83
CA THR A 59 2.28 -9.59 13.83
C THR A 59 3.47 -9.66 12.88
N ASP A 60 4.38 -10.59 13.11
CA ASP A 60 5.50 -10.85 12.20
C ASP A 60 5.10 -11.70 10.98
N ASP A 61 3.82 -12.10 10.89
CA ASP A 61 3.31 -13.00 9.84
C ASP A 61 2.99 -12.26 8.52
N PHE A 62 2.77 -10.94 8.57
CA PHE A 62 2.24 -10.18 7.42
C PHE A 62 2.96 -8.85 7.18
N ASP A 63 3.42 -8.67 5.96
CA ASP A 63 3.69 -7.35 5.39
C ASP A 63 2.39 -6.75 4.83
N THR A 64 1.99 -5.58 5.33
CA THR A 64 0.71 -4.94 4.95
C THR A 64 0.89 -3.73 4.05
N VAL A 65 0.13 -3.68 2.95
CA VAL A 65 0.14 -2.57 1.98
C VAL A 65 -1.27 -2.04 1.78
N PHE A 66 -1.48 -0.72 1.86
CA PHE A 66 -2.77 -0.08 1.61
C PHE A 66 -2.69 0.83 0.38
N VAL A 67 -3.49 0.53 -0.63
CA VAL A 67 -3.46 1.25 -1.91
C VAL A 67 -4.75 2.04 -2.09
N ASP A 68 -4.65 3.37 -2.12
CA ASP A 68 -5.79 4.23 -2.42
C ASP A 68 -5.80 4.62 -3.90
N LEU A 69 -6.56 3.86 -4.68
CA LEU A 69 -6.73 4.09 -6.10
C LEU A 69 -7.71 5.23 -6.44
N GLU A 70 -8.43 5.82 -5.47
CA GLU A 70 -9.35 6.94 -5.76
C GLU A 70 -8.61 8.15 -6.33
N THR A 71 -7.32 8.28 -6.02
CA THR A 71 -6.47 9.38 -6.49
C THR A 71 -5.67 9.06 -7.75
N ALA A 72 -5.72 7.81 -8.23
CA ALA A 72 -5.01 7.39 -9.44
C ALA A 72 -5.78 7.87 -10.68
N MET A 73 -5.09 8.65 -11.53
CA MET A 73 -5.67 9.17 -12.78
C MET A 73 -5.52 8.21 -13.96
N ASN A 74 -4.63 7.21 -13.85
CA ASN A 74 -4.32 6.20 -14.86
C ASN A 74 -3.63 4.98 -14.21
N THR A 75 -3.36 3.93 -14.99
CA THR A 75 -2.73 2.68 -14.54
C THR A 75 -1.32 2.90 -13.97
N ALA A 76 -0.51 3.74 -14.62
CA ALA A 76 0.80 4.15 -14.12
C ALA A 76 0.69 4.81 -12.72
N GLY A 77 -0.31 5.68 -12.55
CA GLY A 77 -0.63 6.32 -11.29
C GLY A 77 -1.05 5.34 -10.22
N ALA A 78 -1.76 4.25 -10.56
CA ALA A 78 -2.15 3.20 -9.62
C ALA A 78 -0.93 2.52 -8.97
N VAL A 79 0.09 2.19 -9.76
CA VAL A 79 1.34 1.60 -9.26
C VAL A 79 2.09 2.60 -8.36
N ALA A 80 2.06 3.88 -8.70
CA ALA A 80 2.71 4.90 -7.88
C ALA A 80 1.92 5.32 -6.62
N GLU A 81 0.65 4.91 -6.49
CA GLU A 81 -0.17 5.12 -5.28
C GLU A 81 -0.01 4.02 -4.23
N LEU A 82 0.83 3.01 -4.48
CA LEU A 82 1.18 1.99 -3.50
C LEU A 82 1.78 2.67 -2.26
N ARG A 83 0.96 2.81 -1.21
CA ARG A 83 1.38 3.28 0.10
C ARG A 83 1.55 2.08 1.01
N ILE A 84 2.79 1.88 1.46
CA ILE A 84 3.04 0.86 2.46
C ILE A 84 2.76 1.44 3.82
N GLN A 85 1.79 0.85 4.51
CA GLN A 85 1.63 1.05 5.93
C GLN A 85 2.48 -0.04 6.60
N SER A 86 3.78 0.24 6.68
CA SER A 86 4.75 -0.67 7.31
C SER A 86 4.61 -0.55 8.81
N ASN A 87 4.63 -1.67 9.52
CA ASN A 87 4.87 -1.62 10.96
C ASN A 87 6.32 -1.25 11.24
N GLU A 88 6.63 -0.99 12.51
CA GLU A 88 7.88 -0.47 13.06
C GLU A 88 9.10 -1.41 12.87
N GLY A 89 9.32 -1.88 11.64
CA GLY A 89 10.45 -2.69 11.21
C GLY A 89 10.91 -2.34 9.78
N PRO A 90 12.21 -2.51 9.47
CA PRO A 90 12.82 -2.13 8.19
C PRO A 90 12.61 -3.17 7.06
N GLY A 91 11.36 -3.54 6.79
CA GLY A 91 11.04 -4.70 5.93
C GLY A 91 10.69 -4.32 4.49
N ALA A 92 9.40 -4.27 4.19
CA ALA A 92 8.88 -4.15 2.83
C ALA A 92 9.32 -2.89 2.08
N TRP A 93 9.38 -1.74 2.77
CA TRP A 93 9.69 -0.48 2.10
C TRP A 93 11.18 -0.31 1.77
N ASP A 94 12.06 -0.83 2.62
CA ASP A 94 13.50 -0.83 2.32
C ASP A 94 13.82 -1.82 1.20
N ARG A 95 13.09 -2.94 1.09
CA ARG A 95 13.16 -3.85 -0.07
C ARG A 95 12.70 -3.18 -1.37
N ILE A 96 11.59 -2.43 -1.35
CA ILE A 96 11.14 -1.66 -2.51
C ILE A 96 12.16 -0.59 -2.89
N LYS A 97 12.67 0.18 -1.92
CA LYS A 97 13.72 1.16 -2.16
C LYS A 97 14.95 0.52 -2.80
N ALA A 98 15.40 -0.63 -2.30
CA ALA A 98 16.56 -1.33 -2.84
C ALA A 98 16.34 -1.80 -4.29
N ASN A 99 15.18 -2.38 -4.60
CA ASN A 99 14.86 -2.83 -5.95
C ASN A 99 14.68 -1.66 -6.92
N PHE A 100 14.11 -0.54 -6.46
CA PHE A 100 13.96 0.68 -7.26
C PHE A 100 15.22 1.54 -7.32
N ALA A 101 16.21 1.33 -6.44
CA ALA A 101 17.44 2.12 -6.42
C ALA A 101 18.20 2.04 -7.75
N ASN A 102 18.19 0.88 -8.41
CA ASN A 102 18.86 0.72 -9.71
C ASN A 102 18.10 1.45 -10.84
N VAL A 103 16.78 1.54 -10.75
CA VAL A 103 15.93 2.34 -11.66
C VAL A 103 16.17 3.83 -11.43
N LEU A 104 16.30 4.24 -10.17
CA LEU A 104 16.55 5.61 -9.73
C LEU A 104 17.95 6.10 -10.11
N LYS A 105 18.96 5.23 -10.10
CA LYS A 105 20.32 5.56 -10.59
C LYS A 105 20.34 5.94 -12.07
N GLY A 106 19.46 5.33 -12.88
CA GLY A 106 19.32 5.68 -14.31
C GLY A 106 18.73 7.08 -14.55
N LEU A 107 18.06 7.66 -13.55
CA LEU A 107 17.46 9.00 -13.58
C LEU A 107 18.41 10.11 -13.09
N GLY A 108 19.64 9.77 -12.68
CA GLY A 108 20.72 10.74 -12.47
C GLY A 108 20.94 11.28 -11.05
N ASP A 109 20.15 10.86 -10.06
CA ASP A 109 20.29 11.35 -8.68
C ASP A 109 21.05 10.38 -7.75
N ARG A 110 21.93 10.94 -6.92
CA ARG A 110 22.60 10.24 -5.82
C ARG A 110 21.55 9.85 -4.77
N ILE A 111 21.48 8.55 -4.49
CA ILE A 111 20.51 7.92 -3.58
C ILE A 111 21.10 7.98 -2.18
N ASP A 112 21.08 9.16 -1.57
CA ASP A 112 21.30 9.27 -0.13
C ASP A 112 20.05 9.93 0.46
N GLU A 113 19.36 9.17 1.32
CA GLU A 113 18.11 9.51 2.02
C GLU A 113 16.91 9.92 1.15
N ILE A 114 16.17 8.92 0.65
CA ILE A 114 14.87 9.16 0.00
C ILE A 114 13.74 9.17 1.05
N ALA A 115 13.15 10.34 1.30
CA ALA A 115 11.90 10.49 2.05
C ALA A 115 10.71 9.84 1.31
N MET A 116 9.65 9.45 2.02
CA MET A 116 8.46 8.81 1.41
C MET A 116 7.83 9.63 0.29
N ALA A 117 7.78 10.95 0.47
CA ALA A 117 7.26 11.86 -0.53
C ALA A 117 8.10 11.83 -1.81
N ASP A 118 9.42 11.78 -1.68
CA ASP A 118 10.34 11.80 -2.83
C ASP A 118 10.33 10.49 -3.61
N LEU A 119 10.24 9.33 -2.94
CA LEU A 119 10.14 8.06 -3.66
C LEU A 119 8.87 8.01 -4.51
N LYS A 120 7.73 8.47 -3.97
CA LYS A 120 6.47 8.53 -4.70
C LYS A 120 6.57 9.42 -5.94
N VAL A 121 7.18 10.59 -5.80
CA VAL A 121 7.38 11.52 -6.94
C VAL A 121 8.27 10.88 -8.00
N LYS A 122 9.36 10.21 -7.60
CA LYS A 122 10.26 9.54 -8.55
C LYS A 122 9.66 8.31 -9.20
N LEU A 123 8.87 7.51 -8.46
CA LEU A 123 8.07 6.42 -9.03
C LEU A 123 7.10 6.93 -10.10
N ARG A 124 6.38 8.02 -9.83
CA ARG A 124 5.51 8.65 -10.84
C ARG A 124 6.27 9.15 -12.07
N ALA A 125 7.51 9.61 -11.88
CA ALA A 125 8.34 10.08 -13.00
C ALA A 125 8.91 8.92 -13.84
N GLY A 126 9.17 7.77 -13.22
CA GLY A 126 9.74 6.59 -13.88
C GLY A 126 8.70 5.57 -14.40
N ILE A 127 7.43 5.72 -14.03
CA ILE A 127 6.33 4.85 -14.45
C ILE A 127 5.45 5.56 -15.48
N ASP A 128 5.35 4.96 -16.66
CA ASP A 128 4.51 5.44 -17.77
C ASP A 128 3.64 4.32 -18.35
N ALA A 129 2.85 4.64 -19.37
CA ALA A 129 1.93 3.70 -20.00
C ALA A 129 2.64 2.50 -20.67
N GLY A 130 3.91 2.63 -21.04
CA GLY A 130 4.69 1.58 -21.69
C GLY A 130 5.42 0.65 -20.73
N ASN A 131 5.58 1.03 -19.45
CA ASN A 131 6.37 0.25 -18.49
C ASN A 131 5.64 -0.10 -17.17
N TRP A 132 4.41 0.37 -16.95
CA TRP A 132 3.72 0.19 -15.67
C TRP A 132 3.54 -1.26 -15.21
N GLN A 133 3.37 -2.20 -16.13
CA GLN A 133 3.21 -3.63 -15.80
C GLN A 133 4.49 -4.18 -15.22
N GLN A 134 5.60 -4.04 -15.97
CA GLN A 134 6.92 -4.45 -15.53
C GLN A 134 7.30 -3.79 -14.19
N ARG A 135 7.04 -2.49 -14.05
CA ARG A 135 7.31 -1.76 -12.79
C ARG A 135 6.42 -2.24 -11.65
N GLY A 136 5.16 -2.57 -11.93
CA GLY A 136 4.27 -3.19 -10.94
C GLY A 136 4.80 -4.52 -10.46
N ASP A 137 5.23 -5.40 -11.38
CA ASP A 137 5.80 -6.71 -11.06
C ASP A 137 7.08 -6.58 -10.23
N GLU A 138 7.93 -5.59 -10.53
CA GLU A 138 9.11 -5.27 -9.73
C GLU A 138 8.73 -4.86 -8.28
N VAL A 139 7.66 -4.07 -8.10
CA VAL A 139 7.16 -3.72 -6.76
C VAL A 139 6.62 -4.95 -6.04
N PHE A 140 5.79 -5.76 -6.69
CA PHE A 140 5.22 -6.95 -6.08
C PHE A 140 6.30 -7.98 -5.72
N SER A 141 7.32 -8.14 -6.56
CA SER A 141 8.47 -9.00 -6.27
C SER A 141 9.27 -8.49 -5.07
N ALA A 142 9.45 -7.17 -4.94
CA ALA A 142 10.10 -6.57 -3.77
C ALA A 142 9.30 -6.80 -2.47
N LEU A 143 7.97 -6.74 -2.57
CA LEU A 143 7.05 -6.96 -1.47
C LEU A 143 7.07 -8.39 -0.97
N ALA A 144 7.03 -9.35 -1.90
CA ALA A 144 7.01 -10.78 -1.58
C ALA A 144 8.21 -11.22 -0.74
N GLY A 145 9.33 -10.48 -0.81
CA GLY A 145 10.62 -10.94 -0.27
C GLY A 145 11.12 -12.09 -1.13
N ASN A 146 12.33 -11.98 -1.67
CA ASN A 146 12.90 -13.11 -2.39
C ASN A 146 13.06 -14.28 -1.41
N GLU A 147 12.48 -15.45 -1.72
CA GLU A 147 13.00 -16.73 -1.23
C GLU A 147 14.45 -16.93 -1.70
#